data_AF-A0A955PWK5-F1
#
_entry.id   AF-A0A955PWK5-F1
#
_cell.length_a   1.000
_cell.length_b   1.000
_cell.length_c   1.000
_cell.angle_alpha   90.00
_cell.angle_beta   90.00
_cell.angle_gamma   90.00
#
_symmetry.space_group_name_H-M   'P 1'
#
loop_
_entity.id
_entity.type
_entity.pdbx_description
1 polymer ?
#
loop_
_entity_poly.entity_id
_entity_poly.type
_entity_poly.pdbx_seq_one_letter_code
_entity_poly.pdbx_strand_id
1 'polypeptide(L)'
;DLSVNAKLSDNLYGRGNVAWGQCRGKNLQSGYFLLEQNEINDINSKSGVYCDHMQLVTSSAVLTYRPFAHTTITGQMLFGSGLRSSNPGGKTNATHSPSYTTYNLSIEQLLPLWDNYKALLGFDVINLLDQNVFLNDGEGSIGLGVAHANMPRSFFFRGQFFFGG
;
A
#
# COMPACT_ATOMS: atom_id res chain seq x y z
N ASP A 1 4.92 -15.42 -3.91
CA ASP A 1 3.68 -14.89 -3.31
C ASP A 1 2.61 -15.98 -3.35
N LEU A 2 1.52 -15.77 -2.61
CA LEU A 2 0.33 -16.62 -2.61
C LEU A 2 -0.89 -15.73 -2.80
N SER A 3 -1.81 -16.13 -3.67
CA SER A 3 -3.07 -15.43 -3.85
C SER A 3 -4.24 -16.41 -3.89
N VAL A 4 -5.39 -15.94 -3.38
CA VAL A 4 -6.63 -16.69 -3.35
C VAL A 4 -7.77 -15.78 -3.76
N ASN A 5 -8.71 -16.33 -4.52
CA ASN A 5 -10.00 -15.74 -4.83
C ASN A 5 -11.08 -16.73 -4.41
N ALA A 6 -12.14 -16.25 -3.75
CA ALA A 6 -13.22 -17.09 -3.29
C ALA A 6 -14.57 -16.38 -3.44
N LYS A 7 -15.59 -17.12 -3.90
CA LYS A 7 -16.99 -16.75 -3.74
C LYS A 7 -17.45 -17.35 -2.40
N LEU A 8 -17.70 -16.50 -1.42
CA LEU A 8 -18.08 -16.90 -0.06
C LEU A 8 -19.59 -17.14 0.07
N SER A 9 -20.39 -16.42 -0.72
CA SER A 9 -21.83 -16.63 -0.90
C SER A 9 -22.27 -16.05 -2.25
N ASP A 10 -23.57 -16.09 -2.56
CA ASP A 10 -24.10 -15.48 -3.79
C ASP A 10 -23.82 -13.99 -3.91
N ASN A 11 -23.74 -13.30 -2.77
CA ASN A 11 -23.58 -11.85 -2.73
C ASN A 11 -22.23 -11.41 -2.14
N LEU A 12 -21.35 -12.35 -1.74
CA LEU A 12 -20.08 -12.05 -1.08
C LEU A 12 -18.91 -12.72 -1.80
N TYR A 13 -17.95 -11.90 -2.23
CA TYR A 13 -16.74 -12.31 -2.93
C TYR A 13 -15.51 -11.78 -2.18
N GLY A 14 -14.43 -12.56 -2.19
CA GLY A 14 -13.19 -12.20 -1.52
C GLY A 14 -11.96 -12.51 -2.38
N ARG A 15 -10.95 -11.66 -2.26
CA ARG A 15 -9.61 -11.87 -2.77
C ARG A 15 -8.60 -11.59 -1.68
N GLY A 16 -7.58 -12.42 -1.56
CA GLY A 16 -6.46 -12.19 -0.66
C GLY A 16 -5.14 -12.47 -1.36
N ASN A 17 -4.10 -11.73 -1.00
CA ASN A 17 -2.74 -12.09 -1.36
C ASN A 17 -1.78 -11.86 -0.18
N VAL A 18 -0.74 -12.67 -0.13
CA VAL A 18 0.43 -12.47 0.74
C VAL A 18 1.66 -12.61 -0.15
N ALA A 19 2.56 -11.64 -0.10
CA ALA A 19 3.84 -11.69 -0.76
C ALA A 19 4.96 -11.59 0.27
N TRP A 20 6.04 -12.33 0.02
CA TRP A 20 7.28 -12.24 0.76
C TRP A 20 8.41 -12.06 -0.24
N GLY A 21 9.33 -11.16 0.06
CA GLY A 21 10.40 -10.81 -0.87
C GLY A 21 11.55 -10.14 -0.14
N GLN A 22 12.74 -10.25 -0.73
CA GLN A 22 13.93 -9.59 -0.22
C GLN A 22 14.73 -8.99 -1.37
N CYS A 23 15.21 -7.75 -1.16
CA CYS A 23 16.08 -7.04 -2.08
C CYS A 23 17.36 -6.62 -1.34
N ARG A 24 18.52 -6.86 -1.95
CA ARG A 24 19.81 -6.36 -1.46
C ARG A 24 20.60 -5.71 -2.59
N GLY A 25 21.18 -4.56 -2.29
CA GLY A 25 22.12 -3.84 -3.16
C GLY A 25 23.55 -4.02 -2.68
N LYS A 26 24.50 -4.10 -3.62
CA LYS A 26 25.95 -4.16 -3.36
C LYS A 26 26.73 -3.52 -4.49
N ASN A 27 28.01 -3.20 -4.24
CA ASN A 27 28.95 -2.65 -5.22
C ASN A 27 28.42 -1.36 -5.86
N LEU A 28 28.37 -0.29 -5.07
CA LEU A 28 27.82 0.99 -5.51
C LEU A 28 28.63 1.53 -6.69
N GLN A 29 27.92 1.84 -7.78
CA GLN A 29 28.44 2.64 -8.88
C GLN A 29 27.56 3.88 -9.02
N SER A 30 28.10 5.06 -8.68
CA SER A 30 27.36 6.31 -8.67
C SER A 30 28.23 7.45 -9.20
N GLY A 31 27.61 8.39 -9.93
CA GLY A 31 28.20 9.70 -10.26
C GLY A 31 27.77 10.83 -9.31
N TYR A 32 26.92 10.53 -8.31
CA TYR A 32 26.33 11.47 -7.36
C TYR A 32 26.80 11.21 -5.92
N PHE A 33 26.80 12.26 -5.10
CA PHE A 33 27.44 12.33 -3.77
C PHE A 33 26.47 12.46 -2.59
N LEU A 34 25.20 12.08 -2.74
CA LEU A 34 24.19 12.17 -1.68
C LEU A 34 24.21 10.98 -0.70
N LEU A 35 25.38 10.35 -0.53
CA LEU A 35 25.59 9.25 0.41
C LEU A 35 26.79 9.56 1.28
N GLU A 36 26.67 9.26 2.56
CA GLU A 36 27.77 9.32 3.49
C GLU A 36 28.75 8.15 3.27
N GLN A 37 30.01 8.32 3.66
CA GLN A 37 31.05 7.32 3.43
C GLN A 37 30.79 5.99 4.17
N ASN A 38 30.15 6.04 5.34
CA ASN A 38 29.66 4.87 6.07
C ASN A 38 28.65 4.05 5.23
N GLU A 39 27.69 4.70 4.58
CA GLU A 39 26.69 4.06 3.72
C GLU A 39 27.35 3.43 2.50
N ILE A 40 28.30 4.13 1.88
CA ILE A 40 29.10 3.59 0.77
C ILE A 40 29.86 2.33 1.20
N ASN A 41 30.47 2.35 2.37
CA ASN A 41 31.19 1.20 2.91
C ASN A 41 30.24 0.02 3.21
N ASP A 42 29.06 0.30 3.75
CA ASP A 42 28.04 -0.72 4.02
C ASP A 42 27.51 -1.37 2.73
N ILE A 43 27.24 -0.57 1.69
CA ILE A 43 26.82 -1.08 0.37
C ILE A 43 27.93 -1.94 -0.25
N ASN A 44 29.19 -1.51 -0.12
CA ASN A 44 30.35 -2.24 -0.66
C ASN A 44 30.80 -3.41 0.24
N SER A 45 30.15 -3.63 1.38
CA SER A 45 30.39 -4.79 2.23
C SER A 45 30.01 -6.09 1.51
N LYS A 46 30.62 -7.20 1.94
CA LYS A 46 30.35 -8.55 1.38
C LYS A 46 28.85 -8.89 1.32
N SER A 47 28.10 -8.45 2.33
CA SER A 47 26.67 -8.76 2.47
C SER A 47 25.75 -7.74 1.80
N GLY A 48 26.28 -6.60 1.36
CA GLY A 48 25.52 -5.43 0.93
C GLY A 48 24.61 -4.88 2.01
N VAL A 49 23.61 -4.14 1.55
CA VAL A 49 22.52 -3.54 2.34
C VAL A 49 21.18 -3.97 1.77
N TYR A 50 20.12 -3.90 2.58
CA TYR A 50 18.76 -4.08 2.06
C TYR A 50 18.33 -2.87 1.24
N CYS A 51 17.49 -3.07 0.22
CA CYS A 51 16.92 -1.97 -0.55
C CYS A 51 15.90 -1.20 0.32
N ASP A 52 15.88 0.11 0.22
CA ASP A 52 15.09 1.01 1.08
C ASP A 52 13.57 0.79 0.97
N HIS A 53 13.07 0.59 -0.24
CA HIS A 53 11.66 0.33 -0.53
C HIS A 53 11.23 -1.13 -0.29
N MET A 54 12.11 -1.95 0.30
CA MET A 54 11.79 -3.34 0.59
C MET A 54 10.92 -3.44 1.85
N GLN A 55 9.84 -4.20 1.74
CA GLN A 55 9.12 -4.78 2.88
C GLN A 55 9.25 -6.31 2.78
N LEU A 56 9.55 -6.97 3.90
CA LEU A 56 9.77 -8.42 3.90
C LEU A 56 8.50 -9.20 3.57
N VAL A 57 7.39 -8.75 4.16
CA VAL A 57 6.04 -9.29 3.96
C VAL A 57 5.09 -8.14 3.62
N THR A 58 4.25 -8.37 2.61
CA THR A 58 3.10 -7.51 2.30
C THR A 58 1.86 -8.38 2.11
N SER A 59 0.69 -7.84 2.38
CA SER A 59 -0.57 -8.54 2.14
C SER A 59 -1.66 -7.57 1.74
N SER A 60 -2.60 -8.04 0.93
CA SER A 60 -3.88 -7.35 0.75
C SER A 60 -5.03 -8.33 0.87
N ALA A 61 -6.17 -7.81 1.30
CA ALA A 61 -7.44 -8.49 1.21
C ALA A 61 -8.51 -7.53 0.70
N VAL A 62 -9.40 -8.01 -0.15
CA VAL A 62 -10.56 -7.27 -0.65
C VAL A 62 -11.80 -8.14 -0.48
N LEU A 63 -12.83 -7.57 0.13
CA LEU A 63 -14.16 -8.18 0.23
C LEU A 63 -15.16 -7.29 -0.50
N THR A 64 -15.97 -7.89 -1.37
CA THR A 64 -17.03 -7.22 -2.10
C THR A 64 -18.36 -7.88 -1.74
N TYR A 65 -19.29 -7.09 -1.23
CA TYR A 65 -20.61 -7.50 -0.80
C TYR A 65 -21.70 -6.75 -1.56
N ARG A 66 -22.71 -7.46 -2.06
CA ARG A 66 -23.89 -6.89 -2.74
C ARG A 66 -25.17 -7.14 -1.94
N PRO A 67 -25.44 -6.35 -0.89
CA PRO A 67 -26.63 -6.54 -0.07
C PRO A 67 -27.95 -6.33 -0.84
N PHE A 68 -27.91 -5.47 -1.87
CA PHE A 68 -29.07 -5.11 -2.68
C PHE A 68 -28.69 -5.17 -4.17
N ALA A 69 -29.69 -5.22 -5.06
CA ALA A 69 -29.51 -5.38 -6.50
C ALA A 69 -28.58 -4.33 -7.13
N HIS A 70 -28.51 -3.13 -6.56
CA HIS A 70 -27.79 -1.99 -7.12
C HIS A 70 -26.77 -1.38 -6.16
N THR A 71 -26.53 -2.01 -5.01
CA THR A 71 -25.59 -1.51 -4.00
C THR A 71 -24.42 -2.47 -3.90
N THR A 72 -23.20 -1.97 -4.08
CA THR A 72 -21.97 -2.73 -3.85
C THR A 72 -21.18 -2.06 -2.73
N ILE A 73 -20.80 -2.85 -1.72
CA ILE A 73 -19.92 -2.43 -0.63
C ILE A 73 -18.61 -3.17 -0.79
N THR A 74 -17.49 -2.45 -0.81
CA THR A 74 -16.15 -3.05 -0.90
C THR A 74 -15.31 -2.60 0.28
N GLY A 75 -14.78 -3.56 1.03
CA GLY A 75 -13.75 -3.34 2.04
C GLY A 75 -12.40 -3.81 1.53
N GLN A 76 -11.34 -3.07 1.81
CA GLN A 76 -9.97 -3.44 1.49
C GLN A 76 -9.09 -3.31 2.73
N MET A 77 -8.18 -4.26 2.91
CA MET A 77 -7.09 -4.22 3.87
C MET A 77 -5.76 -4.29 3.11
N LEU A 78 -4.81 -3.45 3.51
CA LEU A 78 -3.44 -3.42 3.01
C LEU A 78 -2.49 -3.50 4.19
N PHE A 79 -1.64 -4.52 4.24
CA PHE A 79 -0.61 -4.71 5.25
C PHE A 79 0.78 -4.57 4.66
N GLY A 80 1.64 -3.86 5.40
CA GLY A 80 3.06 -3.75 5.14
C GLY A 80 3.89 -4.04 6.40
N SER A 81 4.94 -4.84 6.27
CA SER A 81 5.88 -5.13 7.37
C SER A 81 6.81 -3.96 7.73
N GLY A 82 6.78 -2.87 6.97
CA GLY A 82 7.58 -1.67 7.19
C GLY A 82 8.75 -1.56 6.21
N LEU A 83 9.04 -0.33 5.78
CA LEU A 83 10.18 -0.02 4.89
C LEU A 83 11.51 -0.11 5.65
N ARG A 84 12.62 -0.31 4.94
CA ARG A 84 13.93 -0.45 5.59
C ARG A 84 14.38 0.88 6.16
N SER A 85 15.00 0.80 7.32
CA SER A 85 15.53 1.93 8.09
C SER A 85 16.82 1.52 8.79
N SER A 86 17.42 2.41 9.56
CA SER A 86 18.52 2.12 10.47
C SER A 86 18.38 2.88 11.77
N ASN A 87 18.86 2.30 12.86
CA ASN A 87 19.06 3.05 14.09
C ASN A 87 20.18 4.10 13.89
N PRO A 88 20.19 5.21 14.65
CA PRO A 88 21.30 6.16 14.62
C PRO A 88 22.65 5.46 14.83
N GLY A 89 23.59 5.67 13.90
CA GLY A 89 24.91 5.03 13.89
C GLY A 89 24.92 3.52 13.58
N GLY A 90 23.75 2.96 13.26
CA GLY A 90 23.61 1.56 12.85
C GLY A 90 23.96 1.33 11.38
N LYS A 91 24.11 0.06 11.02
CA LYS A 91 24.33 -0.35 9.64
C LYS A 91 23.17 0.07 8.75
N THR A 92 23.47 0.63 7.58
CA THR A 92 22.48 1.11 6.60
C THR A 92 21.45 0.04 6.22
N ASN A 93 20.16 0.40 6.31
CA ASN A 93 18.98 -0.42 6.01
C ASN A 93 18.93 -1.75 6.78
N ALA A 94 19.55 -1.81 7.97
CA ALA A 94 19.59 -3.02 8.78
C ALA A 94 18.29 -3.28 9.56
N THR A 95 17.52 -2.24 9.87
CA THR A 95 16.22 -2.32 10.57
C THR A 95 15.07 -1.98 9.62
N HIS A 96 13.88 -1.76 10.17
CA HIS A 96 12.70 -1.36 9.42
C HIS A 96 11.75 -0.55 10.31
N SER A 97 10.93 0.29 9.69
CA SER A 97 9.82 0.98 10.38
C SER A 97 8.80 -0.02 10.90
N PRO A 98 7.96 0.34 11.89
CA PRO A 98 6.87 -0.52 12.35
C PRO A 98 5.95 -0.96 11.20
N SER A 99 5.38 -2.16 11.33
CA SER A 99 4.36 -2.63 10.41
C SER A 99 3.09 -1.79 10.52
N TYR A 100 2.35 -1.68 9.41
CA TYR A 100 1.11 -0.91 9.35
C TYR A 100 0.01 -1.68 8.60
N THR A 101 -1.25 -1.35 8.88
CA THR A 101 -2.42 -1.93 8.22
C THR A 101 -3.45 -0.87 7.91
N THR A 102 -3.61 -0.54 6.64
CA THR A 102 -4.60 0.43 6.19
C THR A 102 -5.89 -0.29 5.80
N TYR A 103 -7.03 0.21 6.28
CA TYR A 103 -8.34 -0.25 5.88
C TYR A 103 -9.04 0.81 5.04
N ASN A 104 -9.63 0.41 3.92
CA ASN A 104 -10.39 1.27 3.02
C ASN A 104 -11.80 0.72 2.85
N LEU A 105 -12.75 1.61 2.62
CA LEU A 105 -14.15 1.27 2.41
C LEU A 105 -14.68 2.02 1.18
N SER A 106 -15.49 1.35 0.38
CA SER A 106 -16.19 1.93 -0.76
C SER A 106 -17.64 1.48 -0.74
N ILE A 107 -18.56 2.41 -0.96
CA ILE A 107 -19.97 2.13 -1.20
C ILE A 107 -20.33 2.69 -2.56
N GLU A 108 -20.93 1.87 -3.40
CA GLU A 108 -21.33 2.21 -4.75
C GLU A 108 -22.80 1.90 -4.96
N GLN A 109 -23.52 2.84 -5.56
CA GLN A 109 -24.93 2.73 -5.92
C GLN A 109 -25.10 2.93 -7.41
N LEU A 110 -25.63 1.93 -8.10
CA LEU A 110 -26.13 2.05 -9.45
C LEU A 110 -27.55 2.63 -9.42
N LEU A 111 -27.79 3.64 -10.24
CA LEU A 111 -29.07 4.29 -10.43
C LEU A 111 -29.50 4.07 -11.87
N PRO A 112 -30.43 3.13 -12.13
CA PRO A 112 -31.14 3.08 -13.40
C PRO A 112 -31.85 4.41 -13.63
N LEU A 113 -31.68 5.00 -14.82
CA LEU A 113 -32.34 6.25 -15.21
C LEU A 113 -33.37 5.94 -16.31
N TRP A 114 -33.80 6.98 -17.03
CA TRP A 114 -34.68 6.80 -18.19
C TRP A 114 -33.98 6.03 -19.32
N ASP A 115 -34.77 5.38 -20.15
CA ASP A 115 -34.31 4.53 -21.26
C ASP A 115 -33.21 3.55 -20.84
N ASN A 116 -32.09 3.51 -21.58
CA ASN A 116 -30.92 2.69 -21.28
C ASN A 116 -29.83 3.47 -20.50
N TYR A 117 -30.14 4.66 -19.99
CA TYR A 117 -29.21 5.45 -19.21
C TYR A 117 -29.08 4.94 -17.79
N LYS A 118 -27.89 5.07 -17.22
CA LYS A 118 -27.64 4.76 -15.81
C LYS A 118 -26.57 5.68 -15.25
N ALA A 119 -26.66 5.97 -13.96
CA ALA A 119 -25.62 6.65 -13.21
C ALA A 119 -25.06 5.72 -12.14
N LEU A 120 -23.79 5.91 -11.80
CA LEU A 120 -23.13 5.23 -10.69
C LEU A 120 -22.59 6.31 -9.77
N LEU A 121 -23.01 6.26 -8.51
CA LEU A 121 -22.53 7.12 -7.45
C LEU A 121 -21.68 6.30 -6.50
N GLY A 122 -20.51 6.81 -6.14
CA GLY A 122 -19.58 6.16 -5.23
C GLY A 122 -19.17 7.08 -4.08
N PHE A 123 -19.01 6.51 -2.90
CA PHE A 123 -18.39 7.16 -1.75
C PHE A 123 -17.28 6.24 -1.21
N ASP A 124 -16.06 6.75 -1.22
CA ASP A 124 -14.88 6.00 -0.79
C ASP A 124 -14.22 6.68 0.40
N VAL A 125 -13.85 5.88 1.40
CA VAL A 125 -13.06 6.30 2.56
C VAL A 125 -11.74 5.54 2.52
N ILE A 126 -10.65 6.28 2.34
CA ILE A 126 -9.29 5.74 2.40
C ILE A 126 -8.73 6.00 3.79
N ASN A 127 -8.03 5.02 4.35
CA ASN A 127 -7.58 5.04 5.74
C ASN A 127 -8.75 5.27 6.72
N LEU A 128 -9.75 4.38 6.64
CA LEU A 128 -11.00 4.42 7.42
C LEU A 128 -10.76 4.61 8.93
N LEU A 129 -9.72 3.94 9.45
CA LEU A 129 -9.37 3.97 10.87
C LEU A 129 -8.44 5.13 11.27
N ASP A 130 -8.11 6.02 10.33
CA ASP A 130 -7.28 7.21 10.56
C ASP A 130 -5.93 6.85 11.21
N GLN A 131 -5.32 5.76 10.73
CA GLN A 131 -4.00 5.34 11.19
C GLN A 131 -3.00 6.43 10.82
N ASN A 132 -2.16 6.85 11.77
CA ASN A 132 -1.07 7.80 11.56
C ASN A 132 0.26 7.06 11.73
N VAL A 133 0.97 6.86 10.62
CA VAL A 133 2.26 6.16 10.61
C VAL A 133 3.24 6.86 9.69
N PHE A 134 4.48 6.96 10.14
CA PHE A 134 5.61 7.23 9.26
C PHE A 134 5.95 5.97 8.49
N LEU A 135 5.86 6.07 7.16
CA LEU A 135 6.32 5.03 6.25
C LEU A 135 7.85 5.01 6.19
N ASN A 136 8.46 6.19 6.27
CA ASN A 136 9.90 6.40 6.35
C ASN A 136 10.16 7.66 7.21
N ASP A 137 11.18 7.61 8.06
CA ASP A 137 11.61 8.72 8.93
C ASP A 137 12.58 9.68 8.21
N GLY A 138 13.03 9.36 6.99
CA GLY A 138 13.81 10.24 6.12
C GLY A 138 15.32 10.27 6.40
N GLU A 139 15.76 9.83 7.57
CA GLU A 139 17.17 9.77 7.96
C GLU A 139 17.65 8.32 8.15
N GLY A 140 18.97 8.11 8.16
CA GLY A 140 19.58 6.81 8.47
C GLY A 140 19.33 5.70 7.45
N SER A 141 18.91 6.02 6.23
CA SER A 141 18.70 5.06 5.15
C SER A 141 19.14 5.65 3.81
N ILE A 142 19.54 4.78 2.88
CA ILE A 142 19.71 5.16 1.48
C ILE A 142 18.31 5.44 0.94
N GLY A 143 17.85 6.68 0.96
CA GLY A 143 16.45 7.00 0.70
C GLY A 143 16.20 8.47 0.40
N LEU A 144 14.93 8.87 0.47
CA LEU A 144 14.44 10.18 0.00
C LEU A 144 14.97 11.39 0.79
N GLY A 145 15.68 11.19 1.91
CA GLY A 145 16.18 12.28 2.74
C GLY A 145 15.10 13.09 3.44
N VAL A 146 13.84 12.63 3.39
CA VAL A 146 12.66 13.30 3.96
C VAL A 146 11.68 12.26 4.51
N ALA A 147 11.08 12.60 5.65
CA ALA A 147 10.08 11.76 6.29
C ALA A 147 8.78 11.74 5.48
N HIS A 148 8.16 10.56 5.38
CA HIS A 148 6.88 10.36 4.70
C HIS A 148 5.88 9.74 5.67
N ALA A 149 4.79 10.46 5.93
CA ALA A 149 3.62 9.90 6.59
C ALA A 149 2.70 9.21 5.58
N ASN A 150 1.90 8.26 6.04
CA ASN A 150 0.81 7.72 5.25
C ASN A 150 -0.27 8.80 5.01
N MET A 151 -1.13 8.55 4.01
CA MET A 151 -2.25 9.44 3.74
C MET A 151 -3.24 9.43 4.91
N PRO A 152 -3.68 10.61 5.40
CA PRO A 152 -4.70 10.69 6.46
C PRO A 152 -6.05 10.17 5.96
N ARG A 153 -7.01 9.97 6.87
CA ARG A 153 -8.36 9.58 6.47
C ARG A 153 -8.92 10.56 5.44
N SER A 154 -9.25 10.03 4.27
CA SER A 154 -9.62 10.83 3.11
C SER A 154 -10.94 10.34 2.52
N PHE A 155 -11.76 11.28 2.09
CA PHE A 155 -13.10 11.03 1.55
C PHE A 155 -13.15 11.39 0.07
N PHE A 156 -13.65 10.47 -0.75
CA PHE A 156 -13.80 10.66 -2.19
C PHE A 156 -15.25 10.42 -2.60
N PHE A 157 -15.72 11.23 -3.55
CA PHE A 157 -17.02 11.10 -4.18
C PHE A 157 -16.83 10.84 -5.66
N ARG A 158 -17.46 9.79 -6.18
CA ARG A 158 -17.39 9.41 -7.58
C ARG A 158 -18.77 9.50 -8.22
N GLY A 159 -18.81 9.99 -9.45
CA GLY A 159 -19.99 9.99 -10.29
C GLY A 159 -19.61 9.55 -11.69
N GLN A 160 -20.33 8.56 -12.23
CA GLN A 160 -20.16 8.12 -13.60
C GLN A 160 -21.54 8.04 -14.26
N PHE A 161 -21.69 8.66 -15.43
CA PHE A 161 -22.89 8.57 -16.25
C PHE A 161 -22.61 7.68 -17.44
N PHE A 162 -23.51 6.76 -17.72
CA PHE A 162 -23.41 5.85 -18.86
C PHE A 162 -24.50 6.22 -19.86
N PHE A 163 -24.08 6.51 -21.08
CA PHE A 163 -24.99 6.77 -22.19
C PHE A 163 -25.66 5.47 -22.61
N GLY A 164 -26.97 5.53 -22.88
CA GLY A 164 -27.70 4.41 -23.45
C GLY A 164 -27.12 4.06 -24.82
N GLY A 165 -26.66 2.81 -24.96
CA GLY A 165 -26.48 2.17 -26.26
C GLY A 165 -27.80 1.65 -26.79
#